data_AF-A0A813DBP3-F1
#
_entry.id   AF-A0A813DBP3-F1
#
_cell.length_a   1.000
_cell.length_b   1.000
_cell.length_c   1.000
_cell.angle_alpha   90.00
_cell.angle_beta   90.00
_cell.angle_gamma   90.00
#
_symmetry.space_group_name_H-M   'P 1'
#
loop_
_entity.id
_entity.type
_entity.pdbx_description
1 polymer ?
#
loop_
_entity_poly.entity_id
_entity_poly.type
_entity_poly.pdbx_seq_one_letter_code
_entity_poly.pdbx_strand_id
1 'polypeptide(L)'
;MVAFMAEFRAAYGNDIQLERVWMTAGGTDMVLNGSIHMTEPYYIYESLHDGALKKWSHKFSCIVMGYEQQFFSKRRAKVITDAVTSDAQCAAALKTCEDKRLMSRITSWEELNSKIESGGNVKMGFLSQANFLSVQSMLSTKVEPVIFLSTGQLYEAVVNGSVRAALISGVPDRTNFTVFSTDVISPRAFQTMPGDRSVDLLRALDAVIARTHNAGELLAAATANPPFQAVEVHTCRADNPGAVPFPAASTATGLLKDVLDSKNLRVLASGTPGNYPNWAQDGNYQATPMTGF
;
A
#
# COMPACT_ATOMS: atom_id res chain seq x y z
N MET A 1 -8.94 -3.44 9.85
CA MET A 1 -10.21 -4.21 9.90
C MET A 1 -10.94 -4.25 11.24
N VAL A 2 -10.27 -4.12 12.39
CA VAL A 2 -10.96 -4.17 13.72
C VAL A 2 -12.00 -3.06 13.87
N ALA A 3 -11.59 -1.81 13.66
CA ALA A 3 -12.45 -0.63 13.61
C ALA A 3 -13.64 -0.81 12.64
N PHE A 4 -13.34 -1.19 11.40
CA PHE A 4 -14.35 -1.49 10.38
C PHE A 4 -15.41 -2.49 10.88
N MET A 5 -14.99 -3.62 11.47
CA MET A 5 -15.93 -4.64 11.93
C MET A 5 -16.74 -4.19 13.15
N ALA A 6 -16.21 -3.31 14.00
CA ALA A 6 -16.96 -2.74 15.11
C ALA A 6 -18.16 -1.94 14.61
N GLU A 7 -17.94 -1.02 13.67
CA GLU A 7 -18.99 -0.21 13.03
C GLU A 7 -19.98 -1.07 12.23
N PHE A 8 -19.48 -2.04 11.45
CA PHE A 8 -20.34 -2.93 10.66
C PHE A 8 -21.27 -3.77 11.54
N ARG A 9 -20.74 -4.31 12.65
CA ARG A 9 -21.51 -5.10 13.62
C ARG A 9 -22.46 -4.26 14.45
N ALA A 10 -22.09 -3.02 14.78
CA ALA A 10 -23.00 -2.08 15.44
C ALA A 10 -24.25 -1.80 14.58
N ALA A 11 -24.09 -1.76 13.25
CA ALA A 11 -25.19 -1.56 12.31
C ALA A 11 -26.05 -2.82 12.07
N TYR A 12 -25.41 -3.99 11.98
CA TYR A 12 -26.06 -5.19 11.42
C TYR A 12 -26.14 -6.42 12.34
N GLY A 13 -25.46 -6.40 13.49
CA GLY A 13 -25.43 -7.49 14.47
C GLY A 13 -24.03 -7.96 14.81
N ASN A 14 -23.80 -8.23 16.11
CA ASN A 14 -22.52 -8.70 16.65
C ASN A 14 -22.20 -10.16 16.29
N ASP A 15 -23.17 -10.91 15.76
CA ASP A 15 -23.02 -12.29 15.33
C ASP A 15 -22.30 -12.44 13.98
N ILE A 16 -22.20 -11.37 13.20
CA ILE A 16 -21.51 -11.38 11.89
C ILE A 16 -20.01 -11.63 12.08
N GLN A 17 -19.50 -12.68 11.43
CA GLN A 17 -18.09 -13.03 11.41
C GLN A 17 -17.35 -12.42 10.22
N LEU A 18 -16.04 -12.23 10.38
CA LEU A 18 -15.13 -11.85 9.29
C LEU A 18 -14.36 -13.10 8.86
N GLU A 19 -14.56 -13.56 7.62
CA GLU A 19 -13.78 -14.64 7.02
C GLU A 19 -12.78 -14.05 6.02
N ARG A 20 -11.48 -14.29 6.23
CA ARG A 20 -10.46 -13.98 5.23
C ARG A 20 -10.25 -15.16 4.30
N VAL A 21 -10.41 -14.91 3.00
CA VAL A 21 -10.12 -15.87 1.94
C VAL A 21 -8.73 -15.52 1.37
N TRP A 22 -7.73 -16.35 1.69
CA TRP A 22 -6.32 -16.07 1.41
C TRP A 22 -5.89 -16.52 0.00
N MET A 23 -5.29 -15.60 -0.78
CA MET A 23 -4.75 -15.87 -2.12
C MET A 23 -3.47 -15.10 -2.46
N THR A 24 -2.58 -15.69 -3.27
CA THR A 24 -1.29 -15.07 -3.66
C THR A 24 -1.35 -14.26 -4.95
N ALA A 25 -2.10 -14.71 -5.96
CA ALA A 25 -2.26 -14.01 -7.24
C ALA A 25 -3.63 -14.29 -7.87
N GLY A 26 -4.12 -13.37 -8.70
CA GLY A 26 -5.35 -13.56 -9.50
C GLY A 26 -6.67 -13.59 -8.73
N GLY A 27 -6.66 -13.41 -7.40
CA GLY A 27 -7.86 -13.60 -6.58
C GLY A 27 -8.99 -12.60 -6.76
N THR A 28 -8.75 -11.48 -7.45
CA THR A 28 -9.80 -10.47 -7.63
C THR A 28 -10.91 -10.89 -8.59
N ASP A 29 -10.72 -11.94 -9.38
CA ASP A 29 -11.78 -12.53 -10.20
C ASP A 29 -12.91 -13.12 -9.34
N MET A 30 -12.58 -13.60 -8.15
CA MET A 30 -13.57 -14.05 -7.16
C MET A 30 -14.40 -12.90 -6.59
N VAL A 31 -13.84 -11.68 -6.58
CA VAL A 31 -14.58 -10.47 -6.23
C VAL A 31 -15.45 -10.04 -7.40
N LEU A 32 -14.95 -10.10 -8.65
CA LEU A 32 -15.71 -9.73 -9.85
C LEU A 32 -16.97 -10.59 -10.05
N ASN A 33 -16.87 -11.90 -9.78
CA ASN A 33 -18.00 -12.82 -9.92
C ASN A 33 -18.90 -12.87 -8.66
N GLY A 34 -18.56 -12.15 -7.60
CA GLY A 34 -19.33 -12.09 -6.35
C GLY A 34 -19.23 -13.33 -5.47
N SER A 35 -18.28 -14.24 -5.72
CA SER A 35 -18.01 -15.39 -4.84
C SER A 35 -17.37 -14.98 -3.52
N ILE A 36 -16.72 -13.81 -3.50
CA ILE A 36 -16.24 -13.12 -2.31
C ILE A 36 -16.87 -11.72 -2.31
N HIS A 37 -17.29 -11.24 -1.15
CA HIS A 37 -18.04 -9.99 -1.06
C HIS A 37 -17.19 -8.76 -1.37
N MET A 38 -15.95 -8.74 -0.90
CA MET A 38 -15.04 -7.60 -1.01
C MET A 38 -13.57 -8.01 -0.86
N THR A 39 -12.63 -7.13 -1.22
CA THR A 39 -11.22 -7.27 -0.83
C THR A 39 -10.96 -6.71 0.57
N GLU A 40 -9.77 -6.99 1.13
CA GLU A 40 -9.17 -6.16 2.18
C GLU A 40 -8.92 -4.72 1.65
N PRO A 41 -8.74 -3.71 2.52
CA PRO A 41 -8.66 -2.33 2.05
C PRO A 41 -7.29 -1.99 1.49
N TYR A 42 -6.23 -2.77 1.75
CA TYR A 42 -4.87 -2.49 1.26
C TYR A 42 -4.69 -2.64 -0.25
N TYR A 43 -5.70 -3.07 -1.01
CA TYR A 43 -5.58 -3.11 -2.46
C TYR A 43 -5.46 -1.68 -3.03
N ILE A 44 -4.44 -1.44 -3.86
CA ILE A 44 -4.21 -0.13 -4.50
C ILE A 44 -5.35 0.21 -5.45
N TYR A 45 -5.81 1.46 -5.40
CA TYR A 45 -6.86 1.98 -6.27
C TYR A 45 -6.43 1.98 -7.75
N GLU A 46 -5.14 2.22 -8.02
CA GLU A 46 -4.57 2.27 -9.37
C GLU A 46 -4.16 0.89 -9.92
N SER A 47 -4.53 -0.21 -9.26
CA SER A 47 -4.18 -1.55 -9.75
C SER A 47 -4.79 -1.84 -11.12
N LEU A 48 -4.13 -2.73 -11.87
CA LEU A 48 -4.61 -3.20 -13.16
C LEU A 48 -5.35 -4.53 -13.03
N HIS A 49 -6.31 -4.76 -13.93
CA HIS A 49 -6.94 -6.05 -14.23
C HIS A 49 -7.08 -6.13 -15.76
N ASP A 50 -6.56 -7.20 -16.35
CA ASP A 50 -6.49 -7.39 -17.81
C ASP A 50 -5.90 -6.19 -18.57
N GLY A 51 -4.85 -5.59 -17.99
CA GLY A 51 -4.14 -4.45 -18.58
C GLY A 51 -4.86 -3.09 -18.46
N ALA A 52 -6.08 -3.06 -17.94
CA ALA A 52 -6.83 -1.83 -17.69
C ALA A 52 -6.91 -1.50 -16.19
N LEU A 53 -7.12 -0.23 -15.84
CA LEU A 53 -7.32 0.17 -14.44
C LEU A 53 -8.55 -0.54 -13.85
N LYS A 54 -8.39 -1.11 -12.65
CA LYS A 54 -9.47 -1.83 -11.96
C LYS A 54 -10.71 -1.00 -11.71
N LYS A 55 -10.59 0.33 -11.64
CA LYS A 55 -11.73 1.25 -11.55
C LYS A 55 -12.80 0.99 -12.63
N TRP A 56 -12.41 0.43 -13.77
CA TRP A 56 -13.32 0.12 -14.87
C TRP A 56 -13.98 -1.26 -14.76
N SER A 57 -13.39 -2.19 -14.00
CA SER A 57 -13.93 -3.55 -13.83
C SER A 57 -14.55 -3.81 -12.46
N HIS A 58 -14.07 -3.14 -11.41
CA HIS A 58 -14.52 -3.29 -10.04
C HIS A 58 -15.27 -2.04 -9.57
N LYS A 59 -16.10 -2.21 -8.54
CA LYS A 59 -16.59 -1.08 -7.74
C LYS A 59 -15.67 -0.88 -6.55
N PHE A 60 -15.50 0.37 -6.16
CA PHE A 60 -14.63 0.77 -5.07
C PHE A 60 -15.46 1.48 -4.03
N SER A 61 -15.25 1.12 -2.76
CA SER A 61 -15.76 1.91 -1.65
C SER A 61 -15.11 3.29 -1.67
N CYS A 62 -15.52 4.13 -0.74
CA CYS A 62 -14.75 5.29 -0.35
C CYS A 62 -13.32 4.89 0.02
N ILE A 63 -12.40 5.83 -0.16
CA ILE A 63 -11.01 5.62 0.20
C ILE A 63 -10.93 5.43 1.72
N VAL A 64 -10.31 4.34 2.14
CA VAL A 64 -10.10 4.00 3.55
C VAL A 64 -8.87 4.72 4.08
N MET A 65 -7.81 4.76 3.27
CA MET A 65 -6.55 5.43 3.58
C MET A 65 -5.74 5.65 2.31
N GLY A 66 -4.66 6.42 2.39
CA GLY A 66 -3.62 6.50 1.38
C GLY A 66 -2.25 6.15 1.96
N TYR A 67 -1.32 5.79 1.08
CA TYR A 67 0.10 5.77 1.39
C TYR A 67 0.82 6.77 0.51
N GLU A 68 1.69 7.59 1.11
CA GLU A 68 2.70 8.29 0.32
C GLU A 68 3.57 7.24 -0.36
N GLN A 69 3.62 7.27 -1.69
CA GLN A 69 4.55 6.43 -2.42
C GLN A 69 5.95 7.00 -2.22
N GLN A 70 6.92 6.15 -1.92
CA GLN A 70 8.28 6.57 -1.62
C GLN A 70 9.26 5.88 -2.54
N PHE A 71 10.16 6.68 -3.11
CA PHE A 71 11.34 6.15 -3.73
C PHE A 71 12.37 5.81 -2.67
N PHE A 72 13.16 4.79 -2.95
CA PHE A 72 14.33 4.48 -2.16
C PHE A 72 15.51 4.12 -3.05
N SER A 73 16.69 4.58 -2.64
CA SER A 73 17.96 4.32 -3.30
C SER A 73 18.97 3.79 -2.28
N LYS A 74 20.05 3.19 -2.79
CA LYS A 74 21.08 2.60 -1.95
C LYS A 74 21.66 3.65 -0.98
N ARG A 75 21.55 3.40 0.32
CA ARG A 75 22.34 4.12 1.33
C ARG A 75 23.77 3.58 1.22
N ARG A 76 24.75 4.39 0.81
CA ARG A 76 26.13 3.89 0.74
C ARG A 76 26.65 3.54 2.14
N ALA A 77 27.38 2.43 2.23
CA ALA A 77 27.85 1.80 3.46
C ALA A 77 28.69 2.74 4.35
N LYS A 78 28.62 2.51 5.67
CA LYS A 78 29.47 3.13 6.69
C LYS A 78 30.94 2.95 6.31
N VAL A 79 31.75 4.00 6.40
CA VAL A 79 33.19 3.87 6.15
C VAL A 79 33.78 3.03 7.29
N ILE A 80 34.34 1.87 6.96
CA ILE A 80 35.24 1.15 7.86
C ILE A 80 36.64 1.58 7.42
N THR A 81 37.31 2.36 8.27
CA THR A 81 38.69 2.81 8.03
C THR A 81 39.62 1.62 8.24
N ASP A 82 40.07 1.00 7.15
CA ASP A 82 41.23 0.11 7.25
C ASP A 82 42.49 0.94 7.44
N ALA A 83 43.36 0.44 8.33
CA ALA A 83 44.53 1.11 8.84
C ALA A 83 45.55 1.48 7.74
N VAL A 84 46.42 2.44 8.08
CA VAL A 84 47.65 2.85 7.38
C VAL A 84 47.51 4.01 6.38
N THR A 85 47.27 5.23 6.89
CA THR A 85 47.74 6.51 6.31
C THR A 85 47.70 7.57 7.41
N SER A 86 48.59 8.57 7.38
CA SER A 86 48.68 9.62 8.41
C SER A 86 47.34 10.33 8.66
N ASP A 87 47.03 10.69 9.90
CA ASP A 87 45.70 11.17 10.34
C ASP A 87 45.10 12.28 9.46
N ALA A 88 45.92 13.21 8.96
CA ALA A 88 45.46 14.30 8.09
C ALA A 88 45.13 13.85 6.66
N GLN A 89 45.90 12.90 6.10
CA GLN A 89 45.63 12.32 4.78
C GLN A 89 44.47 11.32 4.84
N CYS A 90 44.35 10.56 5.93
CA CYS A 90 43.20 9.70 6.21
C CYS A 90 41.92 10.55 6.35
N ALA A 91 41.96 11.66 7.09
CA ALA A 91 40.82 12.57 7.24
C ALA A 91 40.43 13.27 5.93
N ALA A 92 41.39 13.70 5.10
CA ALA A 92 41.08 14.33 3.82
C ALA A 92 40.56 13.33 2.78
N ALA A 93 41.09 12.10 2.73
CA ALA A 93 40.58 11.04 1.88
C ALA A 93 39.21 10.54 2.35
N LEU A 94 39.02 10.44 3.67
CA LEU A 94 37.74 10.13 4.31
C LEU A 94 36.72 11.22 3.97
N LYS A 95 37.02 12.49 4.23
CA LYS A 95 36.13 13.61 3.93
C LYS A 95 35.84 13.74 2.44
N THR A 96 36.84 13.59 1.57
CA THR A 96 36.63 13.58 0.11
C THR A 96 35.74 12.40 -0.31
N CYS A 97 35.91 11.23 0.32
CA CYS A 97 35.06 10.07 0.08
C CYS A 97 33.64 10.30 0.61
N GLU A 98 33.49 10.91 1.79
CA GLU A 98 32.23 11.30 2.40
C GLU A 98 31.51 12.34 1.55
N ASP A 99 32.18 13.40 1.11
CA ASP A 99 31.66 14.46 0.25
C ASP A 99 31.23 13.91 -1.11
N LYS A 100 32.11 13.13 -1.79
CA LYS A 100 31.74 12.43 -3.03
C LYS A 100 30.59 11.46 -2.81
N ARG A 101 30.50 10.83 -1.64
CA ARG A 101 29.40 9.93 -1.29
C ARG A 101 28.11 10.72 -1.06
N LEU A 102 28.15 11.83 -0.34
CA LEU A 102 27.01 12.71 -0.09
C LEU A 102 26.46 13.24 -1.42
N MET A 103 27.33 13.72 -2.31
CA MET A 103 27.00 14.18 -3.67
C MET A 103 26.52 13.06 -4.60
N SER A 104 26.71 11.79 -4.23
CA SER A 104 26.22 10.63 -4.98
C SER A 104 24.91 10.06 -4.45
N ARG A 105 24.43 10.53 -3.29
CA ARG A 105 23.12 10.13 -2.76
C ARG A 105 22.04 10.73 -3.64
N ILE A 106 20.96 9.98 -3.78
CA ILE A 106 19.74 10.44 -4.43
C ILE A 106 18.75 10.70 -3.31
N THR A 107 18.39 11.97 -3.12
CA THR A 107 17.56 12.46 -2.02
C THR A 107 16.24 13.08 -2.51
N SER A 108 16.08 13.25 -3.82
CA SER A 108 14.85 13.71 -4.45
C SER A 108 14.62 13.02 -5.80
N TRP A 109 13.40 13.12 -6.33
CA TRP A 109 13.06 12.58 -7.64
C TRP A 109 13.71 13.39 -8.78
N GLU A 110 13.99 14.67 -8.60
CA GLU A 110 14.76 15.50 -9.54
C GLU A 110 16.21 15.04 -9.64
N GLU A 111 16.85 14.76 -8.50
CA GLU A 111 18.20 14.19 -8.49
C GLU A 111 18.21 12.80 -9.16
N LEU A 112 17.19 11.99 -8.90
CA LEU A 112 17.03 10.68 -9.54
C LEU A 112 16.98 10.83 -11.06
N ASN A 113 16.12 11.71 -11.56
CA ASN A 113 16.01 12.01 -12.99
C ASN A 113 17.32 12.53 -13.56
N SER A 114 17.99 13.46 -12.90
CA SER A 114 19.31 13.96 -13.32
C SER A 114 20.33 12.83 -13.47
N LYS A 115 20.37 11.88 -12.52
CA LYS A 115 21.26 10.72 -12.60
C LYS A 115 20.89 9.76 -13.74
N ILE A 116 19.60 9.54 -14.00
CA ILE A 116 19.14 8.73 -15.14
C ILE A 116 19.52 9.41 -16.46
N GLU A 117 19.31 10.72 -16.57
CA GLU A 117 19.61 11.51 -17.76
C GLU A 117 21.11 11.55 -18.09
N SER A 118 21.95 11.63 -17.05
CA SER A 118 23.42 11.60 -17.17
C SER A 118 23.99 10.27 -17.66
N GLY A 119 23.18 9.22 -17.73
CA GLY A 119 23.57 7.89 -18.22
C GLY A 119 24.02 6.89 -17.13
N GLY A 120 24.37 5.68 -17.56
CA GLY A 120 24.71 4.55 -16.70
C GLY A 120 23.55 3.57 -16.54
N ASN A 121 23.10 3.34 -15.29
CA ASN A 121 21.94 2.49 -15.02
C ASN A 121 20.65 3.33 -15.04
N VAL A 122 19.79 3.08 -16.03
CA VAL A 122 18.48 3.73 -16.21
C VAL A 122 17.31 2.89 -15.67
N LYS A 123 17.61 1.71 -15.10
CA LYS A 123 16.60 0.78 -14.59
C LYS A 123 16.08 1.21 -13.23
N MET A 124 14.77 1.11 -13.03
CA MET A 124 14.10 1.35 -11.76
C MET A 124 13.22 0.17 -11.36
N GLY A 125 13.23 -0.19 -10.08
CA GLY A 125 12.47 -1.33 -9.57
C GLY A 125 11.07 -0.96 -9.07
N PHE A 126 10.08 -1.80 -9.38
CA PHE A 126 8.69 -1.66 -8.91
C PHE A 126 8.11 -3.02 -8.50
N LEU A 127 7.12 -3.04 -7.59
CA LEU A 127 6.38 -4.27 -7.23
C LEU A 127 5.31 -4.64 -8.26
N SER A 128 4.87 -3.69 -9.07
CA SER A 128 3.85 -3.91 -10.07
C SER A 128 3.90 -2.83 -11.16
N GLN A 129 3.29 -3.12 -12.30
CA GLN A 129 3.12 -2.13 -13.36
C GLN A 129 2.33 -0.90 -12.88
N ALA A 130 1.34 -1.09 -12.00
CA ALA A 130 0.56 -0.01 -11.42
C ALA A 130 1.43 0.96 -10.61
N ASN A 131 2.42 0.46 -9.88
CA ASN A 131 3.36 1.31 -9.13
C ASN A 131 4.26 2.14 -10.02
N PHE A 132 4.57 1.68 -11.23
CA PHE A 132 5.31 2.48 -12.19
C PHE A 132 4.40 3.53 -12.83
N LEU A 133 3.23 3.12 -13.31
CA LEU A 133 2.29 4.03 -13.99
C LEU A 133 1.82 5.18 -13.08
N SER A 134 1.71 4.96 -11.77
CA SER A 134 1.32 5.99 -10.80
C SER A 134 2.33 7.15 -10.67
N VAL A 135 3.60 6.93 -11.04
CA VAL A 135 4.68 7.93 -10.93
C VAL A 135 5.37 8.23 -12.26
N GLN A 136 4.98 7.57 -13.34
CA GLN A 136 5.67 7.65 -14.64
C GLN A 136 5.80 9.09 -15.15
N SER A 137 4.79 9.93 -14.93
CA SER A 137 4.79 11.34 -15.37
C SER A 137 5.87 12.20 -14.71
N MET A 138 6.37 11.78 -13.54
CA MET A 138 7.41 12.49 -12.81
C MET A 138 8.81 11.97 -13.14
N LEU A 139 8.89 10.81 -13.77
CA LEU A 139 10.15 10.15 -14.09
C LEU A 139 10.66 10.57 -15.47
N SER A 140 11.98 10.58 -15.63
CA SER A 140 12.60 10.78 -16.94
C SER A 140 12.10 9.72 -17.93
N THR A 141 11.91 10.09 -19.19
CA THR A 141 11.45 9.17 -20.25
C THR A 141 12.45 8.06 -20.58
N LYS A 142 13.70 8.17 -20.11
CA LYS A 142 14.73 7.12 -20.22
C LYS A 142 14.58 6.00 -19.19
N VAL A 143 13.67 6.11 -18.22
CA VAL A 143 13.50 5.06 -17.20
C VAL A 143 13.06 3.75 -17.83
N GLU A 144 13.78 2.69 -17.50
CA GLU A 144 13.39 1.31 -17.81
C GLU A 144 12.80 0.66 -16.55
N PRO A 145 11.47 0.47 -16.46
CA PRO A 145 10.86 -0.18 -15.30
C PRO A 145 11.20 -1.68 -15.26
N VAL A 146 11.55 -2.18 -14.09
CA VAL A 146 11.79 -3.60 -13.80
C VAL A 146 10.84 -4.03 -12.70
N ILE A 147 10.00 -5.03 -12.98
CA ILE A 147 8.98 -5.51 -12.04
C ILE A 147 9.53 -6.69 -11.25
N PHE A 148 9.35 -6.64 -9.93
CA PHE A 148 9.78 -7.66 -8.97
C PHE A 148 8.58 -8.26 -8.24
N LEU A 149 8.72 -9.50 -7.76
CA LEU A 149 7.63 -10.23 -7.10
C LEU A 149 7.56 -10.01 -5.59
N SER A 150 8.60 -9.43 -5.00
CA SER A 150 8.64 -9.15 -3.55
C SER A 150 9.51 -7.96 -3.20
N THR A 151 9.22 -7.36 -2.03
CA THR A 151 10.00 -6.26 -1.46
C THR A 151 11.45 -6.67 -1.20
N GLY A 152 11.69 -7.92 -0.80
CA GLY A 152 13.05 -8.45 -0.61
C GLY A 152 13.88 -8.43 -1.89
N GLN A 153 13.30 -8.87 -3.02
CA GLN A 153 13.98 -8.82 -4.33
C GLN A 153 14.28 -7.38 -4.77
N LEU A 154 13.38 -6.44 -4.50
CA LEU A 154 13.61 -5.02 -4.77
C LEU A 154 14.77 -4.45 -3.95
N TYR A 155 14.81 -4.76 -2.65
CA TYR A 155 15.91 -4.36 -1.78
C TYR A 155 17.24 -4.90 -2.27
N GLU A 156 17.31 -6.18 -2.62
CA GLU A 156 18.51 -6.80 -3.19
C GLU A 156 18.94 -6.14 -4.50
N ALA A 157 17.98 -5.84 -5.40
CA ALA A 157 18.26 -5.20 -6.67
C ALA A 157 18.81 -3.77 -6.54
N VAL A 158 18.36 -3.02 -5.53
CA VAL A 158 18.93 -1.70 -5.19
C VAL A 158 20.32 -1.86 -4.57
N VAL A 159 20.49 -2.83 -3.66
CA VAL A 159 21.78 -3.09 -2.99
C VAL A 159 22.86 -3.52 -3.98
N ASN A 160 22.55 -4.44 -4.89
CA ASN A 160 23.51 -4.95 -5.88
C ASN A 160 23.68 -4.00 -7.09
N GLY A 161 22.82 -2.97 -7.22
CA GLY A 161 22.91 -1.96 -8.27
C GLY A 161 22.30 -2.38 -9.61
N SER A 162 21.51 -3.46 -9.64
CA SER A 162 20.74 -3.90 -10.80
C SER A 162 19.66 -2.88 -11.18
N VAL A 163 19.10 -2.18 -10.20
CA VAL A 163 18.29 -0.97 -10.40
C VAL A 163 18.90 0.21 -9.66
N ARG A 164 18.70 1.42 -10.18
CA ARG A 164 19.23 2.66 -9.61
C ARG A 164 18.51 3.05 -8.31
N ALA A 165 17.19 2.91 -8.36
CA ALA A 165 16.26 3.19 -7.28
C ALA A 165 15.02 2.30 -7.47
N ALA A 166 14.19 2.23 -6.46
CA ALA A 166 12.95 1.48 -6.51
C ALA A 166 11.83 2.23 -5.78
N LEU A 167 10.60 1.82 -6.03
CA LEU A 167 9.40 2.32 -5.37
C LEU A 167 8.60 1.16 -4.79
N ILE A 168 8.09 1.34 -3.58
CA ILE A 168 7.04 0.52 -3.00
C ILE A 168 5.87 1.40 -2.54
N SER A 169 4.67 0.84 -2.55
CA SER A 169 3.47 1.49 -2.01
C SER A 169 3.24 1.06 -0.55
N GLY A 170 4.22 1.37 0.29
CA GLY A 170 4.32 1.01 1.71
C GLY A 170 5.53 1.74 2.31
N VAL A 171 5.91 1.43 3.54
CA VAL A 171 7.04 2.13 4.19
C VAL A 171 8.39 1.44 3.89
N PRO A 172 9.33 2.07 3.15
CA PRO A 172 10.62 1.46 2.87
C PRO A 172 11.53 1.41 4.10
N ASP A 173 12.51 0.52 4.09
CA ASP A 173 13.51 0.42 5.16
C ASP A 173 14.47 1.63 5.17
N ARG A 174 14.11 2.63 5.98
CA ARG A 174 14.90 3.86 6.20
C ARG A 174 16.25 3.62 6.88
N THR A 175 16.49 2.44 7.46
CA THR A 175 17.78 2.11 8.07
C THR A 175 18.81 1.80 7.00
N ASN A 176 18.42 1.04 5.97
CA ASN A 176 19.31 0.55 4.92
C ASN A 176 19.26 1.36 3.62
N PHE A 177 18.25 2.22 3.43
CA PHE A 177 18.08 3.00 2.21
C PHE A 177 17.98 4.51 2.46
N THR A 178 18.35 5.30 1.45
CA THR A 178 17.95 6.71 1.39
C THR A 178 16.53 6.72 0.82
N VAL A 179 15.57 7.21 1.59
CA VAL A 179 14.14 7.23 1.24
C VAL A 179 13.72 8.68 1.02
N PHE A 180 12.95 8.93 -0.04
CA PHE A 180 12.47 10.26 -0.40
C PHE A 180 11.08 10.21 -1.04
N SER A 181 10.34 11.30 -0.87
CA SER A 181 8.95 11.45 -1.30
C SER A 181 8.82 11.38 -2.83
N THR A 182 7.68 10.85 -3.28
CA THR A 182 7.20 11.03 -4.66
C THR A 182 6.19 12.18 -4.76
N ASP A 183 5.70 12.67 -3.62
CA ASP A 183 4.55 13.57 -3.45
C ASP A 183 3.22 13.00 -3.98
N VAL A 184 3.19 11.72 -4.34
CA VAL A 184 2.01 11.00 -4.81
C VAL A 184 1.47 10.10 -3.70
N ILE A 185 0.20 10.32 -3.36
CA ILE A 185 -0.55 9.43 -2.48
C ILE A 185 -1.21 8.34 -3.32
N SER A 186 -0.98 7.06 -2.99
CA SER A 186 -1.71 5.93 -3.56
C SER A 186 -2.87 5.54 -2.65
N PRO A 187 -4.13 5.76 -3.06
CA PRO A 187 -5.30 5.42 -2.28
C PRO A 187 -5.56 3.93 -2.15
N ARG A 188 -6.25 3.58 -1.07
CA ARG A 188 -6.60 2.23 -0.64
C ARG A 188 -8.10 2.18 -0.37
N ALA A 189 -8.77 1.23 -0.97
CA ALA A 189 -10.22 1.07 -0.86
C ALA A 189 -10.59 -0.40 -1.01
N PHE A 190 -11.75 -0.75 -0.46
CA PHE A 190 -12.32 -2.06 -0.71
C PHE A 190 -12.80 -2.15 -2.16
N GLN A 191 -12.53 -3.28 -2.80
CA GLN A 191 -13.03 -3.60 -4.13
C GLN A 191 -14.20 -4.56 -4.00
N THR A 192 -15.29 -4.35 -4.74
CA THR A 192 -16.46 -5.22 -4.81
C THR A 192 -16.82 -5.51 -6.26
N MET A 193 -17.69 -6.51 -6.50
CA MET A 193 -18.20 -6.78 -7.85
C MET A 193 -18.89 -5.54 -8.47
N PRO A 194 -18.90 -5.38 -9.80
CA PRO A 194 -19.72 -4.38 -10.46
C PRO A 194 -21.20 -4.80 -10.53
N GLY A 195 -22.07 -3.82 -10.80
CA GLY A 195 -23.50 -4.02 -11.00
C GLY A 195 -24.33 -3.97 -9.72
N ASP A 196 -25.63 -4.21 -9.88
CA ASP A 196 -26.64 -3.92 -8.85
C ASP A 196 -26.49 -4.78 -7.60
N ARG A 197 -25.91 -5.99 -7.73
CA ARG A 197 -25.71 -6.91 -6.60
C ARG A 197 -24.77 -6.36 -5.52
N SER A 198 -23.89 -5.41 -5.82
CA SER A 198 -22.99 -4.83 -4.81
C SER A 198 -23.44 -3.50 -4.25
N VAL A 199 -24.52 -2.89 -4.75
CA VAL A 199 -24.91 -1.51 -4.40
C VAL A 199 -25.11 -1.34 -2.90
N ASP A 200 -25.89 -2.22 -2.27
CA ASP A 200 -26.14 -2.12 -0.83
C ASP A 200 -24.90 -2.45 -0.01
N LEU A 201 -24.07 -3.42 -0.44
CA LEU A 201 -22.82 -3.69 0.24
C LEU A 201 -21.90 -2.47 0.18
N LEU A 202 -21.74 -1.87 -1.00
CA LEU A 202 -20.91 -0.69 -1.20
C LEU A 202 -21.35 0.48 -0.33
N ARG A 203 -22.66 0.75 -0.26
CA ARG A 203 -23.23 1.77 0.63
C ARG A 203 -22.97 1.47 2.11
N ALA A 204 -23.03 0.20 2.52
CA ALA A 204 -22.66 -0.20 3.86
C ALA A 204 -21.17 0.01 4.13
N LEU A 205 -20.28 -0.31 3.18
CA LEU A 205 -18.85 -0.04 3.29
C LEU A 205 -18.57 1.46 3.43
N ASP A 206 -19.19 2.28 2.58
CA ASP A 206 -19.05 3.74 2.62
C ASP A 206 -19.53 4.32 3.95
N ALA A 207 -20.65 3.80 4.47
CA ALA A 207 -21.20 4.18 5.77
C ALA A 207 -20.25 3.83 6.92
N VAL A 208 -19.59 2.66 6.90
CA VAL A 208 -18.55 2.33 7.87
C VAL A 208 -17.38 3.31 7.75
N ILE A 209 -16.84 3.49 6.54
CA ILE A 209 -15.65 4.32 6.32
C ILE A 209 -15.87 5.77 6.75
N ALA A 210 -17.04 6.34 6.45
CA ALA A 210 -17.37 7.70 6.90
C ALA A 210 -17.34 7.82 8.43
N ARG A 211 -17.74 6.78 9.17
CA ARG A 211 -17.72 6.74 10.63
C ARG A 211 -16.32 6.52 11.19
N THR A 212 -15.54 5.61 10.61
CA THR A 212 -14.16 5.37 11.06
C THR A 212 -13.26 6.59 10.83
N HIS A 213 -13.44 7.30 9.71
CA HIS A 213 -12.82 8.61 9.46
C HIS A 213 -13.29 9.66 10.46
N ASN A 214 -14.61 9.81 10.65
CA ASN A 214 -15.16 10.79 11.59
C ASN A 214 -14.63 10.60 13.02
N ALA A 215 -14.45 9.35 13.45
CA ALA A 215 -13.94 8.98 14.76
C ALA A 215 -12.41 9.08 14.89
N GLY A 216 -11.68 9.37 13.81
CA GLY A 216 -10.22 9.46 13.82
C GLY A 216 -9.50 8.12 14.02
N GLU A 217 -10.16 7.00 13.69
CA GLU A 217 -9.63 5.66 13.98
C GLU A 217 -8.39 5.31 13.15
N LEU A 218 -8.25 5.90 11.95
CA LEU A 218 -7.03 5.73 11.14
C LEU A 218 -5.81 6.35 11.84
N LEU A 219 -5.96 7.56 12.40
CA LEU A 219 -4.90 8.22 13.16
C LEU A 219 -4.54 7.42 14.42
N ALA A 220 -5.55 6.89 15.13
CA ALA A 220 -5.34 6.03 16.27
C ALA A 220 -4.57 4.75 15.87
N ALA A 221 -4.93 4.12 14.76
CA ALA A 221 -4.24 2.94 14.23
C ALA A 221 -2.78 3.24 13.83
N ALA A 222 -2.54 4.36 13.13
CA ALA A 222 -1.20 4.84 12.77
C ALA A 222 -0.33 5.08 14.02
N THR A 223 -0.90 5.72 15.04
CA THR A 223 -0.20 6.02 16.29
C THR A 223 0.15 4.76 17.09
N ALA A 224 -0.77 3.78 17.13
CA ALA A 224 -0.59 2.56 17.92
C ALA A 224 0.35 1.53 17.27
N ASN A 225 0.59 1.62 15.96
CA ASN A 225 1.32 0.59 15.20
C ASN A 225 2.53 1.17 14.43
N PRO A 226 3.47 1.88 15.07
CA PRO A 226 4.65 2.34 14.35
C PRO A 226 5.41 1.14 13.76
N PRO A 227 5.90 1.23 12.50
CA PRO A 227 6.04 2.43 11.68
C PRO A 227 4.93 2.62 10.61
N PHE A 228 3.73 2.09 10.81
CA PHE A 228 2.58 2.28 9.92
C PHE A 228 2.31 3.79 9.68
N GLN A 229 2.37 4.23 8.41
CA GLN A 229 2.22 5.64 8.01
C GLN A 229 1.11 5.80 6.97
N ALA A 230 -0.12 5.63 7.40
CA ALA A 230 -1.29 5.94 6.58
C ALA A 230 -1.58 7.45 6.57
N VAL A 231 -2.01 7.94 5.41
CA VAL A 231 -2.54 9.29 5.21
C VAL A 231 -4.06 9.20 5.10
N GLU A 232 -4.75 10.13 5.76
CA GLU A 232 -6.20 10.22 5.64
C GLU A 232 -6.58 10.85 4.30
N VAL A 233 -7.44 10.15 3.55
CA VAL A 233 -7.89 10.57 2.22
C VAL A 233 -9.39 10.32 2.15
N HIS A 234 -10.16 11.39 1.99
CA HIS A 234 -11.61 11.32 2.02
C HIS A 234 -12.24 11.41 0.63
N THR A 235 -13.14 10.48 0.34
CA THR A 235 -14.06 10.56 -0.82
C THR A 235 -15.53 10.50 -0.42
N CYS A 236 -15.82 10.28 0.86
CA CYS A 236 -17.14 10.40 1.47
C CYS A 236 -17.24 11.65 2.37
N ARG A 237 -18.48 12.00 2.73
CA ARG A 237 -18.81 13.00 3.75
C ARG A 237 -18.49 12.49 5.16
N ALA A 238 -17.21 12.39 5.50
CA ALA A 238 -16.74 12.02 6.84
C ALA A 238 -17.08 13.09 7.90
N ASP A 239 -17.31 14.34 7.48
CA ASP A 239 -17.78 15.43 8.36
C ASP A 239 -19.21 15.23 8.86
N ASN A 240 -20.02 14.44 8.14
CA ASN A 240 -21.41 14.17 8.47
C ASN A 240 -21.76 12.70 8.16
N PRO A 241 -21.47 11.76 9.06
CA PRO A 241 -21.80 10.34 8.88
C PRO A 241 -23.30 10.08 8.64
N GLY A 242 -24.19 10.99 9.09
CA GLY A 242 -25.62 10.91 8.83
C GLY A 242 -25.99 11.08 7.35
N ALA A 243 -25.15 11.76 6.56
CA ALA A 243 -25.30 11.89 5.12
C ALA A 243 -24.88 10.62 4.35
N VAL A 244 -24.22 9.67 5.02
CA VAL A 244 -23.81 8.36 4.47
C VAL A 244 -24.47 7.25 5.31
N PRO A 245 -25.80 7.07 5.19
CA PRO A 245 -26.54 6.13 6.00
C PRO A 245 -26.28 4.68 5.59
N PHE A 246 -26.31 3.78 6.57
CA PHE A 246 -26.38 2.35 6.32
C PHE A 246 -27.68 1.99 5.58
N PRO A 247 -27.63 1.12 4.56
CA PRO A 247 -28.81 0.46 4.04
C PRO A 247 -29.54 -0.32 5.14
N ALA A 248 -30.88 -0.28 5.14
CA ALA A 248 -31.68 -1.01 6.11
C ALA A 248 -31.57 -2.52 5.90
N ALA A 249 -31.26 -3.27 6.96
CA ALA A 249 -31.06 -4.73 6.89
C ALA A 249 -32.28 -5.47 6.33
N SER A 250 -33.49 -5.03 6.68
CA SER A 250 -34.76 -5.67 6.26
C SER A 250 -35.05 -5.56 4.77
N THR A 251 -34.43 -4.61 4.07
CA THR A 251 -34.64 -4.38 2.64
C THR A 251 -33.34 -4.49 1.85
N ALA A 252 -32.26 -4.96 2.48
CA ALA A 252 -30.98 -5.14 1.83
C ALA A 252 -31.08 -6.19 0.72
N THR A 253 -30.33 -5.98 -0.36
CA THR A 253 -30.28 -6.84 -1.54
C THR A 253 -28.85 -7.26 -1.86
N GLY A 254 -28.71 -8.22 -2.77
CA GLY A 254 -27.43 -8.65 -3.31
C GLY A 254 -26.44 -9.14 -2.25
N LEU A 255 -25.17 -8.75 -2.39
CA LEU A 255 -24.08 -9.21 -1.52
C LEU A 255 -24.26 -8.79 -0.06
N LEU A 256 -24.89 -7.64 0.24
CA LEU A 256 -25.18 -7.29 1.62
C LEU A 256 -26.18 -8.27 2.23
N LYS A 257 -27.23 -8.62 1.48
CA LYS A 257 -28.19 -9.64 1.91
C LYS A 257 -27.50 -10.99 2.15
N ASP A 258 -26.60 -11.39 1.24
CA ASP A 258 -25.84 -12.64 1.39
C ASP A 258 -25.03 -12.66 2.71
N VAL A 259 -24.41 -11.54 3.10
CA VAL A 259 -23.71 -11.38 4.39
C VAL A 259 -24.67 -11.43 5.58
N LEU A 260 -25.81 -10.75 5.49
CA LEU A 260 -26.79 -10.68 6.58
C LEU A 260 -27.47 -12.03 6.85
N ASP A 261 -27.76 -12.79 5.80
CA ASP A 261 -28.38 -14.12 5.90
C ASP A 261 -27.36 -15.16 6.41
N SER A 262 -26.12 -15.12 5.91
CA SER A 262 -25.07 -16.08 6.29
C SER A 262 -24.33 -15.74 7.58
N LYS A 263 -24.46 -14.49 8.07
CA LYS A 263 -23.68 -13.92 9.17
C LYS A 263 -22.17 -14.01 8.95
N ASN A 264 -21.75 -13.94 7.69
CA ASN A 264 -20.34 -14.09 7.33
C ASN A 264 -19.91 -13.11 6.23
N LEU A 265 -19.07 -12.15 6.62
CA LEU A 265 -18.42 -11.24 5.69
C LEU A 265 -17.10 -11.85 5.20
N ARG A 266 -17.18 -12.46 4.02
CA ARG A 266 -16.02 -13.00 3.29
C ARG A 266 -15.23 -11.90 2.58
N VAL A 267 -13.94 -11.80 2.90
CA VAL A 267 -13.01 -10.77 2.42
C VAL A 267 -11.79 -11.40 1.78
N LEU A 268 -11.44 -10.99 0.56
CA LEU A 268 -10.24 -11.45 -0.13
C LEU A 268 -9.00 -10.84 0.51
N ALA A 269 -8.11 -11.70 0.99
CA ALA A 269 -6.84 -11.35 1.60
C ALA A 269 -5.66 -11.97 0.84
N SER A 270 -4.48 -11.39 0.99
CA SER A 270 -3.25 -11.74 0.28
C SER A 270 -2.43 -12.67 1.14
N GLY A 271 -2.05 -13.83 0.62
CA GLY A 271 -1.32 -14.87 1.35
C GLY A 271 -1.79 -16.26 0.96
N THR A 272 -1.39 -17.28 1.72
CA THR A 272 -1.99 -18.63 1.62
C THR A 272 -2.38 -19.13 2.99
N PRO A 273 -3.31 -20.12 3.08
CA PRO A 273 -3.43 -20.92 4.28
C PRO A 273 -2.04 -21.47 4.66
N GLY A 274 -1.62 -21.24 5.90
CA GLY A 274 -0.31 -21.68 6.42
C GLY A 274 0.90 -20.79 6.07
N ASN A 275 0.74 -19.75 5.24
CA ASN A 275 1.77 -18.75 5.00
C ASN A 275 1.14 -17.35 4.93
N TYR A 276 0.85 -16.80 6.12
CA TYR A 276 0.31 -15.46 6.23
C TYR A 276 1.40 -14.42 6.01
N PRO A 277 1.09 -13.31 5.33
CA PRO A 277 2.06 -12.27 5.07
C PRO A 277 2.55 -11.62 6.37
N ASN A 278 3.86 -11.39 6.41
CA ASN A 278 4.47 -10.43 7.32
C ASN A 278 5.12 -9.36 6.45
N TRP A 279 4.43 -8.22 6.32
CA TRP A 279 4.92 -7.07 5.56
C TRP A 279 5.68 -6.10 6.44
N ALA A 280 6.11 -6.54 7.62
CA ALA A 280 6.83 -5.78 8.61
C ALA A 280 6.12 -4.45 8.93
N GLN A 281 6.56 -3.36 8.31
CA GLN A 281 6.08 -2.01 8.55
C GLN A 281 4.58 -1.83 8.25
N ASP A 282 4.06 -2.56 7.26
CA ASP A 282 2.69 -2.38 6.76
C ASP A 282 1.67 -3.36 7.38
N GLY A 283 2.13 -4.26 8.25
CA GLY A 283 1.29 -5.21 8.98
C GLY A 283 1.88 -6.60 9.15
N ASN A 284 1.46 -7.28 10.21
CA ASN A 284 1.83 -8.66 10.50
C ASN A 284 0.57 -9.52 10.71
N TYR A 285 0.25 -10.33 9.69
CA TYR A 285 -0.88 -11.25 9.72
C TYR A 285 -0.51 -12.63 10.31
N GLN A 286 0.72 -12.80 10.79
CA GLN A 286 1.14 -13.95 11.58
C GLN A 286 0.90 -13.73 13.09
N ALA A 287 0.65 -12.48 13.51
CA ALA A 287 0.40 -12.13 14.90
C ALA A 287 -1.03 -12.48 15.36
N THR A 288 -1.23 -12.56 16.68
CA THR A 288 -2.56 -12.71 17.31
C THR A 288 -2.74 -11.63 18.39
N PRO A 289 -3.63 -10.64 18.20
CA PRO A 289 -4.40 -10.38 16.97
C PRO A 289 -3.49 -9.98 15.80
N MET A 290 -3.97 -10.20 14.57
CA MET A 290 -3.29 -9.69 13.36
C MET A 290 -3.20 -8.16 13.42
N THR A 291 -2.11 -7.61 12.87
CA THR A 291 -1.83 -6.15 12.87
C THR A 291 -1.69 -5.62 11.44
N GLY A 292 -1.93 -4.33 11.26
CA GLY A 292 -1.93 -3.67 9.94
C GLY A 292 -3.33 -3.17 9.56
N PHE A 293 -3.69 -3.38 8.29
CA PHE A 293 -4.89 -2.84 7.64
C PHE A 293 -6.24 -3.31 8.24
#